data_AF-A0A3P7K3G6-F1
#
_entry.id   AF-A0A3P7K3G6-F1
#
_cell.length_a   1.000
_cell.length_b   1.000
_cell.length_c   1.000
_cell.angle_alpha   90.00
_cell.angle_beta   90.00
_cell.angle_gamma   90.00
#
_symmetry.space_group_name_H-M   'P 1'
#
loop_
_entity.id
_entity.type
_entity.pdbx_description
1 polymer ?
#
loop_
_entity_poly.entity_id
_entity_poly.type
_entity_poly.pdbx_seq_one_letter_code
_entity_poly.pdbx_strand_id
1 'polypeptide(L)'
;ALICADEYIDTSDNTCWEQGIFPLPYPLRVHEGEIVIVKWTLKGTRFDMVVENSLNLNEESPNRELITRGERDYRTMNNDMLLYAITRLLPSVSRYSWNLDISLSDEEASVVRNLPHFLIDPKDIEGALVGEMDEANSDLCIIVWPIRADGSVSEVFLNSLRTLRCGNDVPPSLKYCGFLTDRLSAHGVLVSSSRLSKLTRVQPSSFCGADLSPIQMYNLLEYRDIDISTFEHHVCSNDFAFLHLGEEDTELMSKKIEVRCTNPGLIEGVLYWWQFGNYSTRQDRGAFFIFKEPIAANAGTVVS
;
A
#
# COMPACT_ATOMS: atom_id res chain seq x y z
N ALA A 1 -26.19 7.79 -2.40
CA ALA A 1 -26.89 9.00 -2.87
C ALA A 1 -26.90 10.04 -1.76
N LEU A 2 -26.24 11.17 -1.98
CA LEU A 2 -26.32 12.33 -1.11
C LEU A 2 -27.47 13.19 -1.64
N ILE A 3 -28.46 13.50 -0.82
CA ILE A 3 -29.63 14.29 -1.23
C ILE A 3 -29.28 15.76 -1.00
N CYS A 4 -29.16 16.53 -2.08
CA CYS A 4 -29.16 17.98 -2.03
C CYS A 4 -30.37 18.45 -2.83
N ALA A 5 -31.34 19.11 -2.17
CA ALA A 5 -32.49 19.74 -2.82
C ALA A 5 -33.22 18.86 -3.86
N ASP A 6 -33.61 17.64 -3.48
CA ASP A 6 -34.34 16.66 -4.31
C ASP A 6 -33.59 16.10 -5.54
N GLU A 7 -32.32 16.45 -5.74
CA GLU A 7 -31.49 15.88 -6.81
C GLU A 7 -30.66 14.69 -6.30
N TYR A 8 -30.74 13.58 -7.05
CA TYR A 8 -29.94 12.38 -6.80
C TYR A 8 -28.51 12.61 -7.32
N ILE A 9 -27.55 12.82 -6.42
CA ILE A 9 -26.15 12.71 -6.78
C ILE A 9 -25.83 11.21 -6.91
N ASP A 10 -25.79 10.77 -8.17
CA ASP A 10 -25.34 9.44 -8.54
C ASP A 10 -23.85 9.30 -8.24
N THR A 11 -23.50 8.32 -7.41
CA THR A 11 -22.11 7.99 -7.04
C THR A 11 -21.63 6.73 -7.75
N SER A 12 -22.42 6.12 -8.65
CA SER A 12 -22.10 4.81 -9.21
C SER A 12 -20.99 4.85 -10.25
N ASP A 13 -20.83 5.95 -11.01
CA ASP A 13 -19.84 6.03 -12.08
C ASP A 13 -19.09 7.37 -12.15
N ASN A 14 -17.75 7.30 -12.25
CA ASN A 14 -16.88 8.43 -12.61
C ASN A 14 -16.95 9.68 -11.70
N THR A 15 -17.29 9.51 -10.41
CA THR A 15 -17.25 10.63 -9.45
C THR A 15 -15.96 10.63 -8.63
N CYS A 16 -15.63 11.77 -8.02
CA CYS A 16 -14.58 11.88 -7.00
C CYS A 16 -15.03 11.37 -5.61
N TRP A 17 -16.26 10.88 -5.50
CA TRP A 17 -16.86 10.41 -4.25
C TRP A 17 -16.79 8.89 -4.18
N GLU A 18 -16.34 8.37 -3.05
CA GLU A 18 -16.31 6.95 -2.75
C GLU A 18 -17.23 6.60 -1.58
N GLN A 19 -17.61 5.33 -1.49
CA GLN A 19 -18.37 4.83 -0.35
C GLN A 19 -17.46 4.63 0.85
N GLY A 20 -17.87 5.17 2.00
CA GLY A 20 -17.21 4.91 3.27
C GLY A 20 -17.74 3.64 3.93
N ILE A 21 -16.86 2.85 4.52
CA ILE A 21 -17.22 1.70 5.37
C ILE A 21 -16.96 2.08 6.83
N PHE A 22 -17.97 1.91 7.68
CA PHE A 22 -17.86 2.14 9.12
C PHE A 22 -17.81 0.80 9.85
N PRO A 23 -16.63 0.35 10.32
CA PRO A 23 -16.54 -0.88 11.08
C PRO A 23 -17.23 -0.70 12.44
N LEU A 24 -18.01 -1.70 12.84
CA LEU A 24 -18.53 -1.79 14.21
C LEU A 24 -17.40 -2.17 15.17
N PRO A 25 -17.46 -1.78 16.46
CA PRO A 25 -16.39 -2.10 17.40
C PRO A 25 -16.22 -3.61 17.61
N TYR A 26 -17.32 -4.35 17.48
CA TYR A 26 -17.37 -5.80 17.58
C TYR A 26 -18.28 -6.36 16.49
N PRO A 27 -18.00 -7.58 15.98
CA PRO A 27 -18.93 -8.28 15.08
C PRO A 27 -20.29 -8.46 15.75
N LEU A 28 -21.35 -8.04 15.06
CA LEU A 28 -22.72 -8.26 15.50
C LEU A 28 -23.34 -9.36 14.65
N ARG A 29 -23.86 -10.41 15.30
CA ARG A 29 -24.67 -11.41 14.63
C ARG A 29 -26.12 -10.94 14.65
N VAL A 30 -26.75 -10.93 13.48
CA VAL A 30 -28.15 -10.51 13.31
C VAL A 30 -28.92 -11.62 12.60
N HIS A 31 -30.17 -11.81 13.00
CA HIS A 31 -31.11 -12.72 12.35
C HIS A 31 -32.08 -11.95 11.45
N GLU A 32 -32.64 -12.65 10.48
CA GLU A 32 -33.66 -12.08 9.60
C GLU A 32 -34.86 -11.58 10.42
N GLY A 33 -35.27 -10.33 10.18
CA GLY A 33 -36.36 -9.67 10.91
C GLY A 33 -35.95 -8.99 12.22
N GLU A 34 -34.69 -9.11 12.67
CA GLU A 34 -34.20 -8.36 13.83
C GLU A 34 -33.96 -6.88 13.49
N ILE A 35 -34.26 -6.01 14.46
CA ILE A 35 -34.06 -4.57 14.34
C ILE A 35 -32.75 -4.21 15.03
N VAL A 36 -31.81 -3.67 14.26
CA VAL A 36 -30.55 -3.11 14.79
C VAL A 36 -30.69 -1.60 14.93
N ILE A 37 -30.50 -1.08 16.14
CA ILE A 37 -30.51 0.35 16.40
C ILE A 37 -29.09 0.89 16.22
N VAL A 38 -28.89 1.71 15.18
CA VAL A 38 -27.61 2.38 14.92
C VAL A 38 -27.72 3.83 15.36
N LYS A 39 -26.85 4.23 16.28
CA LYS A 39 -26.66 5.62 16.68
C LYS A 39 -25.45 6.17 15.98
N TRP A 40 -25.56 7.39 15.49
CA TRP A 40 -24.44 8.10 14.87
C TRP A 40 -24.27 9.49 15.47
N THR A 41 -23.02 9.94 15.50
CA THR A 41 -22.66 11.30 15.91
C THR A 41 -21.65 11.88 14.92
N LEU A 42 -21.84 13.13 14.53
CA LEU A 42 -20.87 13.89 13.74
C LEU A 42 -20.02 14.74 14.68
N LYS A 43 -18.72 14.44 14.79
CA LYS A 43 -17.74 15.21 15.58
C LYS A 43 -16.76 15.89 14.63
N GLY A 44 -16.89 17.20 14.44
CA GLY A 44 -16.10 17.94 13.45
C GLY A 44 -16.42 17.45 12.03
N THR A 45 -15.43 16.85 11.37
CA THR A 45 -15.55 16.27 10.01
C THR A 45 -15.74 14.74 10.02
N ARG A 46 -15.90 14.11 11.19
CA ARG A 46 -15.93 12.65 11.34
C ARG A 46 -17.31 12.14 11.75
N PHE A 47 -17.82 11.16 11.00
CA PHE A 47 -18.95 10.34 11.43
C PHE A 47 -18.48 9.20 12.35
N ASP A 48 -19.11 9.11 13.52
CA ASP A 48 -18.97 7.99 14.44
C ASP A 48 -20.30 7.24 14.48
N MET A 49 -20.30 5.96 14.10
CA MET A 49 -21.48 5.10 14.15
C MET A 49 -21.28 3.96 15.15
N VAL A 50 -22.22 3.78 16.08
CA VAL A 50 -22.23 2.71 17.07
C VAL A 50 -23.58 2.01 17.06
N VAL A 51 -23.58 0.70 17.30
CA VAL A 51 -24.83 -0.04 17.51
C VAL A 51 -25.19 0.08 18.99
N GLU A 52 -26.42 0.52 19.28
CA GLU A 52 -26.94 0.49 20.64
C GLU A 52 -27.34 -0.94 20.98
N ASN A 53 -26.51 -1.62 21.77
CA ASN A 53 -26.90 -2.88 22.39
C ASN A 53 -27.65 -2.57 23.69
N SER A 54 -28.95 -2.89 23.72
CA SER A 54 -29.81 -2.74 24.91
C SER A 54 -29.35 -3.56 26.14
N LEU A 55 -28.35 -4.42 25.98
CA LEU A 55 -27.82 -5.29 27.04
C LEU A 55 -26.63 -4.70 27.82
N ASN A 56 -25.91 -3.71 27.29
CA ASN A 56 -24.69 -3.15 27.91
C ASN A 56 -24.76 -1.62 28.05
N LEU A 57 -25.62 -1.13 28.96
CA LEU A 57 -25.75 0.30 29.29
C LEU A 57 -24.54 0.89 30.05
N ASN A 58 -23.60 0.05 30.51
CA ASN A 58 -22.47 0.44 31.36
C ASN A 58 -21.08 0.26 30.71
N GLU A 59 -20.99 -0.13 29.44
CA GLU A 59 -19.69 -0.19 28.77
C GLU A 59 -19.30 1.22 28.32
N GLU A 60 -18.16 1.71 28.83
CA GLU A 60 -17.49 2.87 28.27
C GLU A 60 -17.40 2.69 26.75
N SER A 61 -17.93 3.66 26.00
CA SER A 61 -17.85 3.63 24.55
C SER A 61 -16.38 3.42 24.16
N PRO A 62 -16.04 2.36 23.41
CA PRO A 62 -14.64 2.04 23.12
C PRO A 62 -13.96 3.28 22.53
N ASN A 63 -12.79 3.64 23.06
CA ASN A 63 -12.06 4.80 22.59
C ASN A 63 -11.61 4.54 21.15
N ARG A 64 -12.36 5.11 20.19
CA ARG A 64 -12.13 4.92 18.76
C ARG A 64 -11.12 5.93 18.26
N GLU A 65 -9.86 5.56 18.31
CA GLU A 65 -8.78 6.34 17.74
C GLU A 65 -8.73 6.19 16.22
N LEU A 66 -8.50 7.31 15.53
CA LEU A 66 -8.20 7.29 14.12
C LEU A 66 -6.77 6.79 13.98
N ILE A 67 -6.61 5.56 13.53
CA ILE A 67 -5.30 5.03 13.20
C ILE A 67 -4.95 5.56 11.81
N THR A 68 -3.90 6.36 11.70
CA THR A 68 -3.46 6.81 10.38
C THR A 68 -2.90 5.62 9.61
N ARG A 69 -3.07 5.58 8.28
CA ARG A 69 -2.48 4.55 7.41
C ARG A 69 -0.95 4.47 7.53
N GLY A 70 -0.34 5.51 8.09
CA GLY A 70 1.08 5.59 8.45
C GLY A 70 1.46 4.64 9.59
N GLU A 71 0.59 4.53 10.59
CA GLU A 71 0.86 3.98 11.92
C GLU A 71 0.61 2.49 12.03
N ARG A 72 -0.53 1.99 11.50
CA ARG A 72 -0.82 0.55 11.44
C ARG A 72 -1.49 0.16 10.14
N ASP A 73 -0.95 -0.86 9.50
CA ASP A 73 -1.50 -1.40 8.26
C ASP A 73 -1.91 -2.87 8.46
N TYR A 74 -3.12 -2.99 9.01
CA TYR A 74 -3.81 -4.24 9.23
C TYR A 74 -4.11 -5.01 7.94
N ARG A 75 -4.10 -4.37 6.76
CA ARG A 75 -4.35 -5.08 5.50
C ARG A 75 -3.17 -5.98 5.17
N THR A 76 -1.95 -5.46 5.29
CA THR A 76 -0.76 -6.28 5.08
C THR A 76 -0.62 -7.36 6.16
N MET A 77 -0.98 -7.06 7.42
CA MET A 77 -0.96 -8.07 8.50
C MET A 77 -1.93 -9.21 8.28
N ASN A 78 -3.12 -8.93 7.74
CA ASN A 78 -4.15 -9.95 7.55
C ASN A 78 -4.07 -10.57 6.14
N ASN A 79 -2.95 -10.40 5.44
CA ASN A 79 -2.76 -10.96 4.11
C ASN A 79 -2.19 -12.38 4.20
N ASP A 80 -3.10 -13.35 4.22
CA ASP A 80 -2.76 -14.78 4.29
C ASP A 80 -1.89 -15.24 3.10
N MET A 81 -2.05 -14.63 1.93
CA MET A 81 -1.26 -14.98 0.74
C MET A 81 0.19 -14.50 0.87
N LEU A 82 0.41 -13.32 1.46
CA LEU A 82 1.74 -12.83 1.78
C LEU A 82 2.41 -13.71 2.83
N LEU A 83 1.70 -14.01 3.92
CA LEU A 83 2.21 -14.90 4.96
C LEU A 83 2.55 -16.28 4.40
N TYR A 84 1.69 -16.84 3.56
CA TYR A 84 1.94 -18.12 2.89
C TYR A 84 3.20 -18.07 2.01
N ALA A 85 3.43 -16.97 1.29
CA ALA A 85 4.63 -16.82 0.47
C ALA A 85 5.90 -16.69 1.30
N ILE A 86 5.85 -15.97 2.42
CA ILE A 86 7.00 -15.82 3.34
C ILE A 86 7.27 -17.15 4.06
N THR A 87 6.26 -17.83 4.58
CA THR A 87 6.40 -19.12 5.29
C THR A 87 6.97 -20.23 4.40
N ARG A 88 6.72 -20.20 3.08
CA ARG A 88 7.37 -21.12 2.13
C ARG A 88 8.88 -20.91 2.02
N LEU A 89 9.37 -19.70 2.30
CA LEU A 89 10.80 -19.40 2.35
C LEU A 89 11.38 -19.59 3.75
N LEU A 90 10.61 -19.25 4.77
CA LEU A 90 11.02 -19.27 6.18
C LEU A 90 9.91 -19.95 7.02
N PRO A 91 9.94 -21.29 7.15
CA PRO A 91 8.85 -22.08 7.74
C PRO A 91 8.51 -21.76 9.21
N SER A 92 9.47 -21.25 9.99
CA SER A 92 9.31 -20.91 11.41
C SER A 92 8.73 -19.52 11.67
N VAL A 93 8.22 -18.82 10.66
CA VAL A 93 7.46 -17.59 10.87
C VAL A 93 6.30 -17.90 11.81
N SER A 94 6.40 -17.41 13.05
CA SER A 94 5.60 -17.89 14.17
C SER A 94 4.41 -16.98 14.45
N ARG A 95 4.58 -15.65 14.30
CA ARG A 95 3.58 -14.61 14.57
C ARG A 95 3.83 -13.32 13.78
N TYR A 96 2.74 -12.59 13.52
CA TYR A 96 2.79 -11.17 13.15
C TYR A 96 3.13 -10.32 14.38
N SER A 97 3.90 -9.27 14.20
CA SER A 97 3.94 -8.15 15.15
C SER A 97 3.94 -6.83 14.36
N TRP A 98 3.42 -5.76 14.97
CA TRP A 98 3.44 -4.40 14.39
C TRP A 98 4.12 -3.38 15.31
N ASN A 99 4.59 -3.80 16.48
CA ASN A 99 5.56 -3.03 17.24
C ASN A 99 6.73 -3.95 17.54
N LEU A 100 7.89 -3.59 17.01
CA LEU A 100 9.12 -4.00 17.66
C LEU A 100 9.14 -3.24 18.97
N ASP A 101 8.74 -3.91 20.06
CA ASP A 101 9.03 -3.48 21.43
C ASP A 101 10.52 -3.71 21.72
N ILE A 102 11.35 -3.17 20.83
CA ILE A 102 12.81 -3.18 20.90
C ILE A 102 13.23 -1.73 21.04
N SER A 103 14.20 -1.48 21.91
CA SER A 103 14.84 -0.17 22.03
C SER A 103 15.61 0.13 20.75
N LEU A 104 14.96 0.85 19.82
CA LEU A 104 15.55 1.36 18.58
C LEU A 104 15.96 2.82 18.77
N SER A 105 17.09 3.23 18.20
CA SER A 105 17.42 4.66 18.02
C SER A 105 16.39 5.33 17.11
N ASP A 106 16.36 6.66 17.08
CA ASP A 106 15.45 7.39 16.17
C ASP A 106 15.76 7.09 14.69
N GLU A 107 17.04 6.90 14.33
CA GLU A 107 17.42 6.47 12.98
C GLU A 107 16.91 5.06 12.67
N GLU A 108 17.04 4.11 13.60
CA GLU A 108 16.61 2.72 13.43
C GLU A 108 15.09 2.59 13.39
N ALA A 109 14.39 3.34 14.25
CA ALA A 109 12.95 3.45 14.24
C ALA A 109 12.44 4.00 12.90
N SER A 110 13.17 4.93 12.27
CA SER A 110 12.82 5.44 10.94
C SER A 110 12.84 4.36 9.85
N VAL A 111 13.64 3.30 10.04
CA VAL A 111 13.77 2.18 9.10
C VAL A 111 12.63 1.18 9.25
N VAL A 112 12.32 0.80 10.50
CA VAL A 112 11.50 -0.41 10.75
C VAL A 112 10.14 -0.12 11.40
N ARG A 113 9.98 0.98 12.14
CA ARG A 113 8.81 1.21 13.03
C ARG A 113 7.46 1.23 12.28
N ASN A 114 7.46 1.67 11.03
CA ASN A 114 6.24 1.86 10.24
C ASN A 114 6.05 0.81 9.13
N LEU A 115 6.81 -0.29 9.18
CA LEU A 115 6.75 -1.38 8.22
C LEU A 115 6.25 -2.66 8.90
N PRO A 116 5.46 -3.50 8.20
CA PRO A 116 5.08 -4.81 8.71
C PRO A 116 6.28 -5.70 9.01
N HIS A 117 6.24 -6.41 10.13
CA HIS A 117 7.26 -7.37 10.51
C HIS A 117 6.72 -8.76 10.85
N PHE A 118 7.56 -9.76 10.55
CA PHE A 118 7.32 -11.17 10.74
C PHE A 118 8.35 -11.72 11.72
N LEU A 119 7.90 -12.33 12.80
CA LEU A 119 8.79 -12.94 13.79
C LEU A 119 9.15 -14.36 13.38
N ILE A 120 10.44 -14.68 13.48
CA ILE A 120 11.03 -15.94 13.03
C ILE A 120 11.79 -16.59 14.18
N ASP A 121 11.65 -17.92 14.31
CA ASP A 121 12.47 -18.69 15.24
C ASP A 121 13.93 -18.69 14.73
N PRO A 122 14.91 -18.27 15.55
CA PRO A 122 16.33 -18.23 15.17
C PRO A 122 16.87 -19.54 14.59
N LYS A 123 16.27 -20.69 14.92
CA LYS A 123 16.66 -22.03 14.41
C LYS A 123 16.60 -22.16 12.88
N ASP A 124 15.78 -21.38 12.19
CA ASP A 124 15.71 -21.43 10.72
C ASP A 124 16.83 -20.66 10.02
N ILE A 125 17.63 -19.88 10.77
CA ILE A 125 18.74 -19.08 10.26
C ILE A 125 20.10 -19.82 10.49
N GLU A 126 20.04 -21.12 10.78
CA GLU A 126 21.22 -21.96 11.05
C GLU A 126 22.30 -21.84 9.97
N GLY A 127 23.40 -21.16 10.33
CA GLY A 127 24.59 -20.95 9.49
C GLY A 127 25.32 -19.61 9.69
N ALA A 128 24.67 -18.57 10.24
CA ALA A 128 25.23 -17.20 10.24
C ALA A 128 25.61 -16.61 11.62
N LEU A 129 25.19 -17.19 12.74
CA LEU A 129 25.39 -16.61 14.08
C LEU A 129 26.35 -17.44 14.93
N VAL A 130 27.64 -17.41 14.56
CA VAL A 130 28.73 -17.79 15.47
C VAL A 130 29.16 -16.54 16.22
N GLY A 131 28.51 -16.25 17.33
CA GLY A 131 28.92 -15.16 18.23
C GLY A 131 27.98 -15.06 19.43
N GLU A 132 28.56 -14.92 20.62
CA GLU A 132 27.87 -14.83 21.91
C GLU A 132 26.64 -13.91 21.81
N MET A 133 25.45 -14.49 21.93
CA MET A 133 24.19 -13.77 21.99
C MET A 133 23.93 -13.38 23.44
N ASP A 134 23.72 -12.08 23.70
CA ASP A 134 23.19 -11.60 24.97
C ASP A 134 21.79 -12.21 25.18
N GLU A 135 21.61 -12.97 26.26
CA GLU A 135 20.39 -13.73 26.57
C GLU A 135 19.11 -12.87 26.55
N ALA A 136 19.22 -11.56 26.79
CA ALA A 136 18.07 -10.65 26.88
C ALA A 136 17.40 -10.30 25.54
N ASN A 137 18.08 -10.44 24.40
CA ASN A 137 17.54 -10.12 23.05
C ASN A 137 17.65 -11.31 22.08
N SER A 138 17.90 -12.50 22.61
CA SER A 138 18.34 -13.68 21.85
C SER A 138 17.24 -14.44 21.09
N ASP A 139 15.97 -14.08 21.28
CA ASP A 139 14.86 -14.97 20.92
C ASP A 139 14.11 -14.62 19.62
N LEU A 140 14.39 -13.47 18.97
CA LEU A 140 13.55 -13.01 17.85
C LEU A 140 14.35 -12.47 16.68
N CYS A 141 14.40 -13.24 15.60
CA CYS A 141 14.77 -12.71 14.28
C CYS A 141 13.52 -12.13 13.61
N ILE A 142 13.70 -10.99 12.96
CA ILE A 142 12.59 -10.24 12.37
C ILE A 142 12.80 -10.15 10.88
N ILE A 143 11.76 -10.43 10.12
CA ILE A 143 11.72 -10.12 8.69
C ILE A 143 10.83 -8.92 8.44
N VAL A 144 11.37 -7.95 7.73
CA VAL A 144 10.71 -6.68 7.42
C VAL A 144 10.16 -6.74 6.00
N TRP A 145 8.87 -6.43 5.86
CA TRP A 145 8.22 -6.27 4.57
C TRP A 145 8.16 -4.78 4.20
N PRO A 146 8.84 -4.36 3.12
CA PRO A 146 9.02 -2.94 2.83
C PRO A 146 7.86 -2.30 2.06
N ILE A 147 6.88 -3.07 1.60
CA ILE A 147 5.75 -2.58 0.80
C ILE A 147 4.58 -2.24 1.73
N ARG A 148 4.07 -1.02 1.65
CA ARG A 148 2.88 -0.59 2.40
C ARG A 148 1.60 -1.10 1.72
N ALA A 149 0.48 -1.19 2.42
CA ALA A 149 -0.79 -1.62 1.80
C ALA A 149 -1.36 -0.69 0.72
N ASP A 150 -0.86 0.54 0.60
CA ASP A 150 -1.20 1.40 -0.52
C ASP A 150 -0.40 1.08 -1.80
N GLY A 151 0.51 0.10 -1.74
CA GLY A 151 1.38 -0.34 -2.83
C GLY A 151 2.73 0.38 -2.90
N SER A 152 2.97 1.36 -2.03
CA SER A 152 4.17 2.19 -2.07
C SER A 152 5.33 1.65 -1.22
N VAL A 153 6.52 2.17 -1.51
CA VAL A 153 7.72 1.98 -0.68
C VAL A 153 8.17 3.33 -0.16
N SER A 154 8.52 3.39 1.12
CA SER A 154 8.97 4.62 1.77
C SER A 154 10.35 5.04 1.27
N GLU A 155 10.48 6.28 0.80
CA GLU A 155 11.78 6.87 0.43
C GLU A 155 12.74 6.89 1.62
N VAL A 156 12.23 7.19 2.82
CA VAL A 156 13.01 7.15 4.06
C VAL A 156 13.59 5.75 4.28
N PHE A 157 12.78 4.71 4.07
CA PHE A 157 13.24 3.33 4.16
C PHE A 157 14.32 3.02 3.12
N LEU A 158 14.14 3.43 1.86
CA LEU A 158 15.13 3.19 0.81
C LEU A 158 16.46 3.88 1.10
N ASN A 159 16.41 5.13 1.57
CA ASN A 159 17.60 5.89 1.96
C ASN A 159 18.32 5.22 3.14
N SER A 160 17.57 4.80 4.16
CA SER A 160 18.16 4.11 5.31
C SER A 160 18.73 2.73 4.95
N LEU A 161 18.03 1.96 4.10
CA LEU A 161 18.51 0.68 3.58
C LEU A 161 19.81 0.86 2.80
N ARG A 162 19.92 1.93 2.00
CA ARG A 162 21.15 2.31 1.31
C ARG A 162 22.28 2.57 2.29
N THR A 163 22.05 3.41 3.30
CA THR A 163 23.07 3.69 4.34
C THR A 163 23.52 2.41 5.04
N LEU A 164 22.59 1.50 5.35
CA LEU A 164 22.90 0.21 5.96
C LEU A 164 23.73 -0.70 5.05
N ARG A 165 23.46 -0.71 3.73
CA ARG A 165 24.21 -1.51 2.75
C ARG A 165 25.59 -0.93 2.43
N CYS A 166 25.73 0.40 2.44
CA CYS A 166 27.01 1.08 2.22
C CYS A 166 27.93 1.03 3.45
N GLY A 167 27.35 0.87 4.65
CA GLY A 167 28.10 0.68 5.89
C GLY A 167 28.71 -0.71 5.98
N ASN A 168 29.94 -0.79 6.50
CA ASN A 168 30.57 -2.09 6.79
C ASN A 168 30.02 -2.75 8.06
N ASP A 169 29.31 -1.98 8.90
CA ASP A 169 28.76 -2.44 10.17
C ASP A 169 27.24 -2.21 10.21
N VAL A 170 26.47 -3.31 10.31
CA VAL A 170 25.04 -3.26 10.62
C VAL A 170 24.89 -2.91 12.10
N PRO A 171 24.05 -1.91 12.49
CA PRO A 171 23.81 -1.58 13.88
C PRO A 171 23.44 -2.82 14.70
N PRO A 172 23.96 -2.99 15.93
CA PRO A 172 23.70 -4.18 16.75
C PRO A 172 22.21 -4.48 16.97
N SER A 173 21.40 -3.42 17.05
CA SER A 173 19.92 -3.42 17.14
C SER A 173 19.22 -4.05 15.93
N LEU A 174 19.82 -3.94 14.73
CA LEU A 174 19.30 -4.45 13.46
C LEU A 174 19.97 -5.75 13.02
N LYS A 175 20.94 -6.28 13.79
CA LYS A 175 21.68 -7.51 13.49
C LYS A 175 20.76 -8.72 13.24
N TYR A 176 19.58 -8.73 13.86
CA TYR A 176 18.58 -9.80 13.73
C TYR A 176 17.42 -9.43 12.81
N CYS A 177 17.50 -8.31 12.09
CA CYS A 177 16.52 -7.89 11.09
C CYS A 177 16.97 -8.31 9.68
N GLY A 178 16.16 -9.11 9.00
CA GLY A 178 16.31 -9.40 7.58
C GLY A 178 15.30 -8.61 6.75
N PHE A 179 15.75 -8.03 5.64
CA PHE A 179 14.89 -7.30 4.72
C PHE A 179 14.60 -8.17 3.48
N LEU A 180 13.34 -8.31 3.08
CA LEU A 180 12.97 -9.10 1.88
C LEU A 180 13.25 -8.39 0.55
N THR A 181 13.99 -7.28 0.59
CA THR A 181 14.28 -6.40 -0.54
C THR A 181 14.98 -7.11 -1.69
N ASP A 182 15.83 -8.09 -1.40
CA ASP A 182 16.60 -8.85 -2.40
C ASP A 182 15.77 -9.87 -3.17
N ARG A 183 14.48 -9.95 -2.88
CA ARG A 183 13.53 -10.84 -3.55
C ARG A 183 12.34 -10.09 -4.12
N LEU A 184 12.40 -8.75 -4.10
CA LEU A 184 11.32 -7.87 -4.50
C LEU A 184 11.65 -7.17 -5.81
N SER A 185 10.76 -7.35 -6.77
CA SER A 185 10.79 -6.61 -8.04
C SER A 185 9.50 -5.85 -8.25
N ALA A 186 9.61 -4.62 -8.77
CA ALA A 186 8.47 -3.87 -9.25
C ALA A 186 8.20 -4.23 -10.71
N HIS A 187 6.95 -4.57 -10.99
CA HIS A 187 6.45 -4.94 -12.31
C HIS A 187 5.35 -3.98 -12.71
N GLY A 188 5.16 -3.79 -14.00
CA GLY A 188 4.12 -2.91 -14.48
C GLY A 188 3.73 -3.13 -15.92
N VAL A 189 2.65 -2.44 -16.29
CA VAL A 189 2.10 -2.41 -17.64
C VAL A 189 1.70 -0.99 -18.00
N LEU A 190 1.85 -0.64 -19.28
CA LEU A 190 1.30 0.60 -19.82
C LEU A 190 -0.22 0.50 -19.84
N VAL A 191 -0.90 1.56 -19.42
CA VAL A 191 -2.37 1.57 -19.33
C VAL A 191 -3.00 2.80 -19.97
N SER A 192 -4.23 2.60 -20.44
CA SER A 192 -5.16 3.65 -20.86
C SER A 192 -6.42 3.56 -20.01
N SER A 193 -6.86 4.65 -19.39
CA SER A 193 -8.05 4.70 -18.52
C SER A 193 -8.67 6.11 -18.46
N SER A 194 -9.82 6.27 -19.12
CA SER A 194 -10.57 7.53 -19.05
C SER A 194 -10.91 7.96 -17.61
N ARG A 195 -11.11 6.99 -16.71
CA ARG A 195 -11.32 7.22 -15.27
C ARG A 195 -10.07 7.77 -14.59
N LEU A 196 -8.90 7.21 -14.87
CA LEU A 196 -7.63 7.69 -14.31
C LEU A 196 -7.36 9.15 -14.70
N SER A 197 -7.65 9.52 -15.94
CA SER A 197 -7.58 10.92 -16.41
C SER A 197 -8.39 11.87 -15.54
N LYS A 198 -9.65 11.50 -15.24
CA LYS A 198 -10.58 12.33 -14.48
C LYS A 198 -10.16 12.49 -13.01
N LEU A 199 -9.54 11.46 -12.44
CA LEU A 199 -9.11 11.46 -11.04
C LEU A 199 -7.78 12.18 -10.81
N THR A 200 -6.93 12.26 -11.83
CA THR A 200 -5.53 12.75 -11.67
C THR A 200 -5.24 14.08 -12.36
N ARG A 201 -6.16 14.59 -13.19
CA ARG A 201 -5.99 15.81 -13.98
C ARG A 201 -7.25 16.67 -14.03
N VAL A 202 -7.07 17.98 -14.13
CA VAL A 202 -8.18 18.91 -14.37
C VAL A 202 -8.66 18.76 -15.81
N GLN A 203 -9.92 18.35 -15.98
CA GLN A 203 -10.53 18.15 -17.28
C GLN A 203 -11.12 19.45 -17.84
N PRO A 204 -10.99 19.73 -19.15
CA PRO A 204 -11.63 20.89 -19.78
C PRO A 204 -13.13 20.98 -19.55
N SER A 205 -13.80 19.83 -19.41
CA SER A 205 -15.23 19.76 -19.07
C SER A 205 -15.59 20.36 -17.71
N SER A 206 -14.63 20.45 -16.79
CA SER A 206 -14.83 20.96 -15.43
C SER A 206 -14.73 22.48 -15.34
N PHE A 207 -14.49 23.16 -16.46
CA PHE A 207 -14.12 24.58 -16.46
C PHE A 207 -15.32 25.49 -16.19
N CYS A 208 -16.55 25.05 -16.48
CA CYS A 208 -17.77 25.84 -16.26
C CYS A 208 -17.68 27.30 -16.76
N GLY A 209 -16.94 27.53 -17.85
CA GLY A 209 -16.69 28.86 -18.43
C GLY A 209 -15.52 29.65 -17.81
N ALA A 210 -14.85 29.12 -16.77
CA ALA A 210 -13.64 29.68 -16.19
C ALA A 210 -12.37 29.11 -16.85
N ASP A 211 -11.35 29.95 -17.00
CA ASP A 211 -10.03 29.49 -17.45
C ASP A 211 -9.26 28.82 -16.31
N LEU A 212 -9.14 27.50 -16.38
CA LEU A 212 -8.35 26.70 -15.44
C LEU A 212 -6.98 26.30 -16.01
N SER A 213 -6.54 26.88 -17.13
CA SER A 213 -5.20 26.65 -17.66
C SER A 213 -4.07 26.89 -16.64
N PRO A 214 -4.15 27.87 -15.70
CA PRO A 214 -3.09 28.07 -14.72
C PRO A 214 -2.92 26.90 -13.74
N ILE A 215 -3.94 26.05 -13.57
CA ILE A 215 -3.88 24.92 -12.63
C ILE A 215 -3.65 23.57 -13.33
N GLN A 216 -3.56 23.53 -14.65
CA GLN A 216 -3.26 22.30 -15.41
C GLN A 216 -1.89 21.70 -15.08
N MET A 217 -0.99 22.46 -14.47
CA MET A 217 0.31 21.97 -14.01
C MET A 217 0.21 21.09 -12.76
N TYR A 218 -0.88 21.18 -11.99
CA TYR A 218 -1.09 20.40 -10.77
C TYR A 218 -1.75 19.05 -11.13
N ASN A 219 -0.95 18.15 -11.71
CA ASN A 219 -1.38 16.77 -11.96
C ASN A 219 -0.83 15.86 -10.87
N LEU A 220 -1.62 14.86 -10.49
CA LEU A 220 -1.15 13.81 -9.60
C LEU A 220 -0.14 12.94 -10.37
N LEU A 221 1.06 12.75 -9.82
CA LEU A 221 2.11 11.93 -10.44
C LEU A 221 1.97 10.45 -10.11
N GLU A 222 1.26 10.14 -9.02
CA GLU A 222 1.08 8.78 -8.56
C GLU A 222 -0.28 8.63 -7.86
N TYR A 223 -1.05 7.63 -8.26
CA TYR A 223 -2.34 7.29 -7.67
C TYR A 223 -2.24 5.91 -7.02
N ARG A 224 -2.55 5.81 -5.73
CA ARG A 224 -2.25 4.63 -4.87
C ARG A 224 -3.53 4.03 -4.26
N ASP A 225 -3.38 2.88 -3.59
CA ASP A 225 -4.47 2.16 -2.90
C ASP A 225 -5.62 1.73 -3.83
N ILE A 226 -5.26 1.25 -5.02
CA ILE A 226 -6.24 0.96 -6.07
C ILE A 226 -6.56 -0.52 -6.07
N ASP A 227 -7.85 -0.83 -6.01
CA ASP A 227 -8.31 -2.18 -6.31
C ASP A 227 -8.27 -2.40 -7.82
N ILE A 228 -7.21 -3.06 -8.28
CA ILE A 228 -6.97 -3.30 -9.70
C ILE A 228 -8.10 -4.11 -10.33
N SER A 229 -8.75 -4.99 -9.54
CA SER A 229 -9.80 -5.88 -10.04
C SER A 229 -11.08 -5.15 -10.43
N THR A 230 -11.35 -3.99 -9.81
CA THR A 230 -12.55 -3.19 -10.04
C THR A 230 -12.28 -1.87 -10.75
N PHE A 231 -11.01 -1.45 -10.84
CA PHE A 231 -10.63 -0.24 -11.54
C PHE A 231 -10.68 -0.42 -13.07
N GLU A 232 -11.45 0.41 -13.75
CA GLU A 232 -11.59 0.36 -15.21
C GLU A 232 -10.32 0.87 -15.90
N HIS A 233 -9.61 -0.02 -16.61
CA HIS A 233 -8.43 0.30 -17.39
C HIS A 233 -8.23 -0.69 -18.54
N HIS A 234 -7.47 -0.27 -19.55
CA HIS A 234 -7.06 -1.07 -20.68
C HIS A 234 -5.54 -1.23 -20.69
N VAL A 235 -5.05 -2.46 -20.80
CA VAL A 235 -3.62 -2.79 -20.83
C VAL A 235 -3.06 -2.63 -22.24
N CYS A 236 -2.04 -1.80 -22.37
CA CYS A 236 -1.44 -1.40 -23.65
C CYS A 236 -0.04 -1.98 -23.89
N SER A 237 0.51 -2.78 -22.97
CA SER A 237 1.81 -3.46 -23.14
C SER A 237 1.80 -4.86 -22.54
N ASN A 238 2.86 -5.63 -22.80
CA ASN A 238 3.19 -6.77 -21.96
C ASN A 238 3.68 -6.29 -20.58
N ASP A 239 3.70 -7.21 -19.63
CA ASP A 239 4.32 -7.01 -18.31
C ASP A 239 5.83 -6.77 -18.46
N PHE A 240 6.36 -5.83 -17.67
CA PHE A 240 7.78 -5.53 -17.60
C PHE A 240 8.22 -5.25 -16.17
N ALA A 241 9.35 -5.84 -15.78
CA ALA A 241 10.02 -5.51 -14.53
C ALA A 241 10.85 -4.23 -14.70
N PHE A 242 10.69 -3.27 -13.80
CA PHE A 242 11.39 -2.00 -13.89
C PHE A 242 12.33 -1.70 -12.73
N LEU A 243 12.17 -2.35 -11.57
CA LEU A 243 13.03 -2.16 -10.40
C LEU A 243 13.22 -3.48 -9.66
N HIS A 244 14.44 -3.77 -9.20
CA HIS A 244 14.72 -4.86 -8.25
C HIS A 244 15.37 -4.30 -6.98
N LEU A 245 14.68 -4.33 -5.85
CA LEU A 245 15.05 -3.56 -4.64
C LEU A 245 16.37 -3.99 -4.00
N GLY A 246 16.85 -5.21 -4.25
CA GLY A 246 18.12 -5.67 -3.69
C GLY A 246 19.28 -5.85 -4.64
N GLU A 247 19.07 -5.66 -5.94
CA GLU A 247 20.15 -5.74 -6.92
C GLU A 247 20.46 -4.39 -7.52
N GLU A 248 19.44 -3.55 -7.71
CA GLU A 248 19.62 -2.27 -8.35
C GLU A 248 20.18 -1.24 -7.36
N ASP A 249 21.17 -0.50 -7.86
CA ASP A 249 21.87 0.50 -7.09
C ASP A 249 20.92 1.64 -6.73
N THR A 250 20.50 1.68 -5.46
CA THR A 250 19.73 2.78 -4.88
C THR A 250 20.44 4.14 -4.97
N GLU A 251 21.73 4.18 -5.35
CA GLU A 251 22.45 5.43 -5.66
C GLU A 251 21.97 6.08 -6.96
N LEU A 252 21.52 5.30 -7.95
CA LEU A 252 21.11 5.75 -9.29
C LEU A 252 19.61 5.48 -9.49
N MET A 253 18.77 6.27 -8.84
CA MET A 253 17.30 6.26 -8.93
C MET A 253 16.73 6.62 -10.32
N SER A 254 17.54 6.63 -11.37
CA SER A 254 17.11 6.93 -12.74
C SER A 254 17.48 5.79 -13.68
N LYS A 255 16.48 5.02 -14.09
CA LYS A 255 16.59 3.97 -15.10
C LYS A 255 15.70 4.35 -16.28
N LYS A 256 16.22 4.16 -17.50
CA LYS A 256 15.43 4.27 -18.73
C LYS A 256 15.00 2.89 -19.16
N ILE A 257 13.74 2.76 -19.57
CA ILE A 257 13.16 1.49 -19.98
C ILE A 257 12.34 1.74 -21.23
N GLU A 258 12.63 0.96 -22.27
CA GLU A 258 11.86 0.98 -23.50
C GLU A 258 10.79 -0.11 -23.44
N VAL A 259 9.53 0.30 -23.51
CA VAL A 259 8.38 -0.60 -23.46
C VAL A 259 7.62 -0.53 -24.78
N ARG A 260 7.43 -1.69 -25.41
CA ARG A 260 6.67 -1.80 -26.66
C ARG A 260 5.18 -1.94 -26.36
N CYS A 261 4.39 -1.08 -27.00
CA CYS A 261 2.94 -1.12 -26.94
C CYS A 261 2.42 -2.31 -27.74
N THR A 262 1.54 -3.10 -27.14
CA THR A 262 0.87 -4.25 -27.77
C THR A 262 -0.49 -3.87 -28.35
N ASN A 263 -1.15 -2.87 -27.76
CA ASN A 263 -2.46 -2.40 -28.17
C ASN A 263 -2.45 -0.88 -28.38
N PRO A 264 -3.29 -0.37 -29.30
CA PRO A 264 -3.48 1.07 -29.46
C PRO A 264 -4.22 1.67 -28.26
N GLY A 265 -3.91 2.91 -27.92
CA GLY A 265 -4.59 3.63 -26.84
C GLY A 265 -3.91 4.94 -26.50
N LEU A 266 -4.58 5.72 -25.65
CA LEU A 266 -3.99 6.91 -25.04
C LEU A 266 -3.36 6.49 -23.71
N ILE A 267 -2.04 6.30 -23.70
CA ILE A 267 -1.30 5.79 -22.56
C ILE A 267 -1.12 6.90 -21.54
N GLU A 268 -1.71 6.74 -20.36
CA GLU A 268 -1.72 7.76 -19.32
C GLU A 268 -0.68 7.51 -18.24
N GLY A 269 -0.13 6.30 -18.20
CA GLY A 269 0.77 5.90 -17.13
C GLY A 269 1.10 4.41 -17.12
N VAL A 270 1.69 4.01 -16.00
CA VAL A 270 2.09 2.62 -15.70
C VAL A 270 1.28 2.15 -14.50
N LEU A 271 0.49 1.09 -14.66
CA LEU A 271 -0.01 0.33 -13.51
C LEU A 271 1.15 -0.52 -13.00
N TYR A 272 1.44 -0.45 -11.71
CA TYR A 272 2.52 -1.22 -11.12
C TYR A 272 2.14 -1.92 -9.82
N TRP A 273 2.90 -2.97 -9.52
CA TRP A 273 2.79 -3.80 -8.33
C TRP A 273 4.15 -4.40 -7.96
N TRP A 274 4.20 -5.06 -6.80
CA TRP A 274 5.39 -5.73 -6.29
C TRP A 274 5.26 -7.24 -6.40
N GLN A 275 6.33 -7.89 -6.86
CA GLN A 275 6.43 -9.32 -7.02
C GLN A 275 7.46 -9.89 -6.03
N PHE A 276 7.04 -10.89 -5.26
CA PHE A 276 7.85 -11.64 -4.30
C PHE A 276 7.68 -13.14 -4.53
N GLY A 277 8.60 -13.76 -5.29
CA GLY A 277 8.46 -15.16 -5.69
C GLY A 277 7.15 -15.40 -6.42
N ASN A 278 6.24 -16.20 -5.82
CA ASN A 278 4.91 -16.49 -6.37
C ASN A 278 3.81 -15.53 -5.89
N TYR A 279 4.12 -14.62 -4.97
CA TYR A 279 3.18 -13.62 -4.46
C TYR A 279 3.30 -12.32 -5.23
N SER A 280 2.15 -11.72 -5.53
CA SER A 280 2.03 -10.46 -6.26
C SER A 280 1.07 -9.55 -5.53
N THR A 281 1.48 -8.31 -5.23
CA THR A 281 0.55 -7.33 -4.64
C THR A 281 -0.55 -6.91 -5.62
N ARG A 282 -0.44 -7.30 -6.90
CA ARG A 282 -1.47 -7.09 -7.92
C ARG A 282 -2.82 -7.67 -7.53
N GLN A 283 -2.84 -8.74 -6.73
CA GLN A 283 -4.07 -9.36 -6.25
C GLN A 283 -4.71 -8.58 -5.08
N ASP A 284 -3.99 -7.62 -4.49
CA ASP A 284 -4.42 -6.84 -3.33
C ASP A 284 -4.70 -5.39 -3.74
N ARG A 285 -3.64 -4.60 -3.90
CA ARG A 285 -3.69 -3.18 -4.26
C ARG A 285 -2.54 -2.83 -5.19
N GLY A 286 -2.87 -2.04 -6.20
CA GLY A 286 -1.93 -1.46 -7.14
C GLY A 286 -1.79 0.04 -6.97
N ALA A 287 -0.86 0.59 -7.74
CA ALA A 287 -0.71 2.01 -7.93
C ALA A 287 -0.44 2.32 -9.39
N PHE A 288 -0.81 3.52 -9.83
CA PHE A 288 -0.44 4.04 -11.14
C PHE A 288 0.62 5.12 -10.98
N PHE A 289 1.70 5.02 -11.75
CA PHE A 289 2.50 6.20 -12.11
C PHE A 289 1.82 6.91 -13.27
N ILE A 290 1.61 8.22 -13.13
CA ILE A 290 0.91 9.02 -14.12
C ILE A 290 1.92 9.83 -14.91
N PHE A 291 1.88 9.70 -16.23
CA PHE A 291 2.71 10.51 -17.10
C PHE A 291 2.28 11.97 -17.03
N LYS A 292 3.21 12.91 -17.22
CA LYS A 292 2.83 14.33 -17.24
C LYS A 292 1.87 14.62 -18.40
N GLU A 293 2.05 13.96 -19.53
CA GLU A 293 1.20 14.07 -20.72
C GLU A 293 0.88 12.67 -21.23
N PRO A 294 -0.39 12.36 -21.56
CA PRO A 294 -0.72 11.06 -22.13
C PRO A 294 -0.09 10.89 -23.52
N ILE A 295 0.34 9.67 -23.83
CA ILE A 295 1.00 9.33 -25.09
C ILE A 295 0.03 8.55 -25.97
N ALA A 296 -0.32 9.10 -27.13
CA ALA A 296 -1.07 8.35 -28.14
C ALA A 296 -0.15 7.29 -28.77
N ALA A 297 -0.49 6.02 -28.60
CA ALA A 297 0.30 4.90 -29.08
C ALA A 297 -0.54 3.96 -29.94
N ASN A 298 0.11 3.32 -30.90
CA ASN A 298 -0.41 2.21 -31.68
C ASN A 298 0.32 0.92 -31.30
N ALA A 299 -0.20 -0.23 -31.72
CA ALA A 299 0.54 -1.48 -31.61
C ALA A 299 1.92 -1.34 -32.30
N GLY A 300 2.98 -1.69 -31.58
CA GLY A 300 4.36 -1.57 -32.04
C GLY A 300 5.07 -0.27 -31.66
N THR A 301 4.36 0.78 -31.22
CA THR A 301 4.96 2.02 -30.68
C THR A 301 5.83 1.70 -29.48
N VAL A 302 6.99 2.36 -29.36
CA VAL A 302 7.89 2.22 -28.20
C VAL A 302 7.80 3.48 -27.35
N VAL A 303 7.57 3.30 -26.05
CA VAL A 303 7.59 4.36 -25.02
C VAL A 303 8.88 4.20 -24.23
N SER A 304 9.61 5.29 -23.99
CA SER A 304 10.95 5.31 -23.37
C SER A 304 11.05 6.30 -22.22
#